data_AF-A0A832JFP7-F1
#
_entry.id   AF-A0A832JFP7-F1
#
_cell.length_a   1.000
_cell.length_b   1.000
_cell.length_c   1.000
_cell.angle_alpha   90.00
_cell.angle_beta   90.00
_cell.angle_gamma   90.00
#
_symmetry.space_group_name_H-M   'P 1'
#
loop_
_entity.id
_entity.type
_entity.pdbx_description
1 polymer ?
#
loop_
_entity_poly.entity_id
_entity_poly.type
_entity_poly.pdbx_seq_one_letter_code
_entity_poly.pdbx_strand_id
1 'polypeptide(L)'
;MGRLHGWWLVASLGIALSGPWADEEALRFRAQVVSLGRDIWALAMVQALRLTPVQREGLLPLAQAVQQEVARYRERYEPLLRAEKMAFAAFKEQALANQGFTPQVEGRTALLNHREHELRKHLLDRVALWERQALEMLEPWQRSLVEGHRPPLAAEDPLAHLQQILREILASRWGGVGPMGRLLMSPAFLAVLQRDAGGEGSLPEAEPEEIEVLEQELRDLRDDINLLNLLNGLYLTQEQVTRLLEVARQANTLRGIGEEGFEAQEAAQWVAALEQARRALWEGQKVSPTPRRSLQQVLNPIPPGRPRSPQVVEALLRPLVAEVEGFLSEAQRRVIEDYAPCLIPPRNLRDPVRVGQATDHEAAVGALRGLRAIPSLQYELQRGVWAEQTLQELERHGGAYPASERQRVKEALLAFADRVRSLPEVEFELSKEELAREFEGFNRQHQVKEAMKRLSNSSEVVRRKIQANLLHPRIVPLLEARLRQLETFQIPPAADLASLPEANRGACPAPRGAEPAFP
;
A
#
# COMPACT_ATOMS: atom_id res chain seq x y z
N MET A 1 13.14 24.31 17.53
CA MET A 1 11.96 23.42 17.64
C MET A 1 12.18 22.22 16.72
N GLY A 2 12.43 21.04 17.30
CA GLY A 2 12.73 19.83 16.52
C GLY A 2 11.48 19.24 15.88
N ARG A 3 11.49 19.07 14.56
CA ARG A 3 10.36 18.57 13.75
C ARG A 3 9.86 17.22 14.30
N LEU A 4 8.57 17.14 14.63
CA LEU A 4 7.90 15.92 15.07
C LEU A 4 7.59 15.04 13.84
N HIS A 5 8.56 14.29 13.34
CA HIS A 5 8.34 13.26 12.31
C HIS A 5 7.85 11.94 12.93
N GLY A 6 6.84 11.99 13.81
CA GLY A 6 6.36 10.82 14.57
C GLY A 6 5.77 9.69 13.72
N TRP A 7 5.21 10.01 12.55
CA TRP A 7 4.66 9.01 11.62
C TRP A 7 5.71 8.18 10.89
N TRP A 8 6.88 8.77 10.60
CA TRP A 8 8.00 8.02 10.04
C TRP A 8 8.49 6.96 11.04
N LEU A 9 8.41 7.24 12.35
CA LEU A 9 8.80 6.26 13.37
C LEU A 9 7.89 5.03 13.39
N VAL A 10 6.56 5.18 13.39
CA VAL A 10 5.63 4.04 13.39
C VAL A 10 5.80 3.16 12.14
N ALA A 11 5.98 3.78 10.96
CA ALA A 11 6.24 3.05 9.72
C ALA A 11 7.63 2.38 9.70
N SER A 12 8.66 3.05 10.23
CA SER A 12 10.03 2.49 10.30
C SER A 12 10.11 1.33 11.29
N LEU A 13 9.30 1.37 12.36
CA LEU A 13 9.22 0.30 13.35
C LEU A 13 8.59 -0.97 12.80
N GLY A 14 7.55 -0.85 11.96
CA GLY A 14 6.99 -2.01 11.27
C GLY A 14 8.01 -2.74 10.40
N ILE A 15 8.91 -2.00 9.73
CA ILE A 15 9.97 -2.56 8.87
C ILE A 15 11.11 -3.17 9.69
N ALA A 16 11.53 -2.53 10.80
CA ALA A 16 12.57 -3.08 11.66
C ALA A 16 12.16 -4.40 12.32
N LEU A 17 10.85 -4.60 12.52
CA LEU A 17 10.27 -5.78 13.15
C LEU A 17 9.73 -6.80 12.13
N SER A 18 9.87 -6.60 10.82
CA SER A 18 9.37 -7.52 9.77
C SER A 18 10.27 -8.75 9.55
N GLY A 19 11.02 -9.17 10.57
CA GLY A 19 11.81 -10.41 10.54
C GLY A 19 10.95 -11.66 10.38
N PRO A 20 11.56 -12.85 10.20
CA PRO A 20 10.86 -14.13 10.04
C PRO A 20 10.17 -14.64 11.32
N TRP A 21 9.94 -13.76 12.30
CA TRP A 21 9.29 -14.08 13.57
C TRP A 21 7.78 -14.24 13.32
N ALA A 22 7.40 -15.47 13.00
CA ALA A 22 6.01 -15.85 12.76
C ALA A 22 5.32 -16.32 14.05
N ASP A 23 5.99 -16.26 15.21
CA ASP A 23 5.35 -16.63 16.47
C ASP A 23 4.34 -15.57 16.92
N GLU A 24 3.37 -16.03 17.71
CA GLU A 24 2.26 -15.21 18.19
C GLU A 24 2.74 -14.07 19.09
N GLU A 25 3.82 -14.29 19.85
CA GLU A 25 4.40 -13.29 20.76
C GLU A 25 5.02 -12.11 19.98
N ALA A 26 5.77 -12.36 18.91
CA ALA A 26 6.33 -11.32 18.06
C ALA A 26 5.22 -10.53 17.34
N LEU A 27 4.15 -11.18 16.92
CA LEU A 27 2.98 -10.51 16.35
C LEU A 27 2.30 -9.57 17.34
N ARG A 28 2.04 -10.06 18.57
CA ARG A 28 1.48 -9.25 19.66
C ARG A 28 2.39 -8.08 20.01
N PHE A 29 3.69 -8.32 20.14
CA PHE A 29 4.68 -7.26 20.39
C PHE A 29 4.64 -6.18 19.30
N ARG A 30 4.62 -6.57 18.01
CA ARG A 30 4.51 -5.63 16.89
C ARG A 30 3.24 -4.80 16.94
N ALA A 31 2.10 -5.44 17.19
CA ALA A 31 0.82 -4.76 17.33
C ALA A 31 0.85 -3.76 18.50
N GLN A 32 1.38 -4.18 19.66
CA GLN A 32 1.52 -3.35 20.84
C GLN A 32 2.41 -2.12 20.59
N VAL A 33 3.56 -2.29 19.93
CA VAL A 33 4.46 -1.18 19.58
C VAL A 33 3.77 -0.18 18.64
N VAL A 34 3.03 -0.66 17.64
CA VAL A 34 2.27 0.20 16.72
C VAL A 34 1.17 0.96 17.47
N SER A 35 0.46 0.30 18.38
CA SER A 35 -0.55 0.91 19.24
C SER A 35 0.04 2.02 20.12
N LEU A 36 1.08 1.70 20.89
CA LEU A 36 1.81 2.66 21.74
C LEU A 36 2.37 3.84 20.93
N GLY A 37 2.91 3.58 19.75
CA GLY A 37 3.43 4.62 18.86
C GLY A 37 2.36 5.62 18.41
N ARG A 38 1.14 5.15 18.12
CA ARG A 38 -0.01 6.00 17.79
C ARG A 38 -0.44 6.85 18.98
N ASP A 39 -0.52 6.27 20.18
CA ASP A 39 -0.86 6.98 21.42
C ASP A 39 0.15 8.08 21.73
N ILE A 40 1.44 7.75 21.72
CA ILE A 40 2.53 8.71 21.96
C ILE A 40 2.46 9.88 20.97
N TRP A 41 2.24 9.59 19.68
CA TRP A 41 2.08 10.63 18.68
C TRP A 41 0.86 11.53 18.96
N ALA A 42 -0.29 10.93 19.28
CA ALA A 42 -1.50 11.68 19.58
C ALA A 42 -1.34 12.60 20.80
N LEU A 43 -0.78 12.07 21.90
CA LEU A 43 -0.52 12.84 23.11
C LEU A 43 0.46 13.98 22.86
N ALA A 44 1.56 13.72 22.14
CA ALA A 44 2.53 14.75 21.77
C ALA A 44 1.88 15.84 20.89
N MET A 45 0.97 15.46 19.99
CA MET A 45 0.24 16.41 19.16
C MET A 45 -0.68 17.31 19.98
N VAL A 46 -1.46 16.76 20.93
CA VAL A 46 -2.33 17.55 21.82
C VAL A 46 -1.54 18.61 22.57
N GLN A 47 -0.43 18.21 23.19
CA GLN A 47 0.44 19.14 23.92
C GLN A 47 0.98 20.26 23.02
N ALA A 48 1.37 19.90 21.78
CA ALA A 48 1.93 20.84 20.83
C ALA A 48 0.87 21.81 20.28
N LEU A 49 -0.38 21.36 20.13
CA LEU A 49 -1.49 22.19 19.67
C LEU A 49 -1.93 23.25 20.67
N ARG A 50 -1.67 23.06 21.97
CA ARG A 50 -2.05 24.02 23.03
C ARG A 50 -3.50 24.49 22.90
N LEU A 51 -4.43 23.53 22.76
CA LEU A 51 -5.84 23.80 22.54
C LEU A 51 -6.42 24.68 23.65
N THR A 52 -7.22 25.67 23.28
CA THR A 52 -7.97 26.50 24.24
C THR A 52 -9.13 25.69 24.85
N PRO A 53 -9.69 26.07 26.02
CA PRO A 53 -10.85 25.39 26.58
C PRO A 53 -12.02 25.26 25.58
N VAL A 54 -12.33 26.33 24.85
CA VAL A 54 -13.38 26.34 23.82
C VAL A 54 -13.09 25.34 22.69
N GLN A 55 -11.84 25.26 22.23
CA GLN A 55 -11.44 24.29 21.21
C GLN A 55 -11.60 22.85 21.72
N ARG A 56 -11.21 22.58 22.97
CA ARG A 56 -11.35 21.24 23.56
C ARG A 56 -12.80 20.83 23.68
N GLU A 57 -13.65 21.71 24.19
CA GLU A 57 -15.11 21.48 24.30
C GLU A 57 -15.74 21.23 22.93
N GLY A 58 -15.32 21.96 21.88
CA GLY A 58 -15.79 21.75 20.52
C GLY A 58 -15.28 20.44 19.88
N LEU A 59 -14.03 20.06 20.14
CA LEU A 59 -13.41 18.86 19.56
C LEU A 59 -13.87 17.56 20.23
N LEU A 60 -14.24 17.60 21.52
CA LEU A 60 -14.65 16.43 22.28
C LEU A 60 -15.82 15.63 21.62
N PRO A 61 -16.97 16.24 21.27
CA PRO A 61 -18.06 15.51 20.63
C PRO A 61 -17.69 14.95 19.25
N LEU A 62 -16.79 15.62 18.49
CA LEU A 62 -16.28 15.11 17.22
C LEU A 62 -15.41 13.86 17.43
N ALA A 63 -14.51 13.89 18.40
CA ALA A 63 -13.69 12.74 18.76
C ALA A 63 -14.56 11.57 19.24
N GLN A 64 -15.58 11.81 20.06
CA GLN A 64 -16.53 10.78 20.50
C GLN A 64 -17.28 10.14 19.32
N ALA A 65 -17.79 10.95 18.38
CA ALA A 65 -18.49 10.46 17.20
C ALA A 65 -17.56 9.59 16.31
N VAL A 66 -16.31 10.03 16.13
CA VAL A 66 -15.29 9.25 15.40
C VAL A 66 -15.01 7.92 16.11
N GLN A 67 -14.83 7.90 17.43
CA GLN A 67 -14.57 6.66 18.17
C GLN A 67 -15.74 5.68 18.08
N GLN A 68 -16.98 6.17 18.11
CA GLN A 68 -18.17 5.33 17.89
C GLN A 68 -18.19 4.72 16.48
N GLU A 69 -17.82 5.48 15.44
CA GLU A 69 -17.73 4.98 14.07
C GLU A 69 -16.58 3.96 13.91
N VAL A 70 -15.43 4.20 14.55
CA VAL A 70 -14.30 3.24 14.59
C VAL A 70 -14.71 1.94 15.28
N ALA A 71 -15.46 2.01 16.38
CA ALA A 71 -15.96 0.81 17.07
C ALA A 71 -16.90 -0.01 16.18
N ARG A 72 -17.86 0.63 15.50
CA ARG A 72 -18.76 -0.03 14.54
C ARG A 72 -18.01 -0.63 13.35
N TYR A 73 -16.99 0.07 12.86
CA TYR A 73 -16.10 -0.44 11.82
C TYR A 73 -15.40 -1.71 12.30
N ARG A 74 -14.79 -1.68 13.49
CA ARG A 74 -14.05 -2.81 14.08
C ARG A 74 -14.94 -4.05 14.23
N GLU A 75 -16.15 -3.89 14.76
CA GLU A 75 -17.14 -4.97 14.89
C GLU A 75 -17.45 -5.66 13.55
N ARG A 76 -17.60 -4.87 12.47
CA ARG A 76 -17.83 -5.38 11.11
C ARG A 76 -16.57 -5.95 10.46
N TYR A 77 -15.40 -5.40 10.82
CA TYR A 77 -14.14 -5.66 10.14
C TYR A 77 -13.48 -6.95 10.63
N GLU A 78 -13.57 -7.24 11.92
CA GLU A 78 -12.97 -8.45 12.50
C GLU A 78 -13.38 -9.77 11.81
N PRO A 79 -14.68 -10.09 11.60
CA PRO A 79 -15.07 -11.31 10.90
C PRO A 79 -14.59 -11.33 9.45
N LEU A 80 -14.46 -10.15 8.82
CA LEU A 80 -13.93 -10.02 7.47
C LEU A 80 -12.42 -10.31 7.45
N LEU A 81 -11.65 -9.78 8.39
CA LEU A 81 -10.21 -10.06 8.56
C LEU A 81 -9.94 -11.56 8.69
N ARG A 82 -10.71 -12.25 9.53
CA ARG A 82 -10.59 -13.72 9.70
C ARG A 82 -10.86 -14.45 8.39
N ALA A 83 -11.91 -14.05 7.66
CA ALA A 83 -12.24 -14.64 6.37
C ALA A 83 -11.17 -14.38 5.31
N GLU A 84 -10.58 -13.18 5.29
CA GLU A 84 -9.45 -12.81 4.43
C GLU A 84 -8.22 -13.63 4.76
N LYS A 85 -7.90 -13.81 6.04
CA LYS A 85 -6.73 -14.59 6.47
C LYS A 85 -6.80 -16.00 5.92
N MET A 86 -7.96 -16.65 6.02
CA MET A 86 -8.19 -17.98 5.45
C MET A 86 -8.04 -17.98 3.91
N ALA A 87 -8.59 -16.97 3.22
CA ALA A 87 -8.51 -16.88 1.77
C ALA A 87 -7.07 -16.66 1.29
N PHE A 88 -6.31 -15.80 1.97
CA PHE A 88 -4.92 -15.49 1.60
C PHE A 88 -3.98 -16.63 1.98
N ALA A 89 -4.23 -17.37 3.07
CA ALA A 89 -3.48 -18.59 3.37
C ALA A 89 -3.64 -19.62 2.23
N ALA A 90 -4.86 -19.86 1.76
CA ALA A 90 -5.11 -20.74 0.61
C ALA A 90 -4.46 -20.20 -0.69
N PHE A 91 -4.49 -18.88 -0.89
CA PHE A 91 -3.84 -18.23 -2.02
C PHE A 91 -2.31 -18.41 -1.98
N LYS A 92 -1.69 -18.21 -0.81
CA LYS A 92 -0.26 -18.42 -0.58
C LYS A 92 0.14 -19.88 -0.83
N GLU A 93 -0.66 -20.83 -0.38
CA GLU A 93 -0.43 -22.27 -0.63
C GLU A 93 -0.41 -22.59 -2.13
N GLN A 94 -1.38 -22.09 -2.90
CA GLN A 94 -1.42 -22.25 -4.36
C GLN A 94 -0.27 -21.51 -5.06
N ALA A 95 0.10 -20.32 -4.58
CA ALA A 95 1.23 -19.56 -5.09
C ALA A 95 2.56 -20.30 -4.86
N LEU A 96 2.73 -20.91 -3.68
CA LEU A 96 3.87 -21.78 -3.37
C LEU A 96 3.92 -22.98 -4.30
N ALA A 97 2.78 -23.62 -4.59
CA ALA A 97 2.72 -24.74 -5.52
C ALA A 97 3.04 -24.35 -6.97
N ASN A 98 2.94 -23.07 -7.33
CA ASN A 98 3.16 -22.54 -8.67
C ASN A 98 2.29 -23.22 -9.76
N GLN A 99 1.05 -23.59 -9.41
CA GLN A 99 0.11 -24.29 -10.30
C GLN A 99 -0.98 -23.36 -10.88
N GLY A 100 -0.84 -22.05 -10.69
CA GLY A 100 -1.94 -21.10 -10.89
C GLY A 100 -2.95 -21.14 -9.73
N PHE A 101 -3.96 -20.28 -9.81
CA PHE A 101 -4.99 -20.18 -8.77
C PHE A 101 -6.30 -20.77 -9.26
N THR A 102 -6.97 -21.50 -8.38
CA THR A 102 -8.33 -21.98 -8.66
C THR A 102 -9.31 -20.78 -8.74
N PRO A 103 -10.33 -20.82 -9.62
CA PRO A 103 -11.33 -19.74 -9.71
C PRO A 103 -12.04 -19.45 -8.38
N GLN A 104 -12.19 -20.47 -7.53
CA GLN A 104 -12.77 -20.33 -6.20
C GLN A 104 -11.90 -19.47 -5.27
N VAL A 105 -10.58 -19.72 -5.24
CA VAL A 105 -9.64 -18.95 -4.41
C VAL A 105 -9.51 -17.52 -4.93
N GLU A 106 -9.35 -17.32 -6.24
CA GLU A 106 -9.29 -15.96 -6.82
C GLU A 106 -10.58 -15.18 -6.57
N GLY A 107 -11.75 -15.80 -6.84
CA GLY A 107 -13.05 -15.18 -6.66
C GLY A 107 -13.34 -14.80 -5.21
N ARG A 108 -13.00 -15.68 -4.26
CA ARG A 108 -13.16 -15.42 -2.82
C ARG A 108 -12.23 -14.29 -2.36
N THR A 109 -10.95 -14.34 -2.71
CA THR A 109 -9.96 -13.31 -2.37
C THR A 109 -10.36 -11.95 -2.94
N ALA A 110 -10.81 -11.89 -4.20
CA ALA A 110 -11.26 -10.66 -4.84
C ALA A 110 -12.49 -10.06 -4.14
N LEU A 111 -13.48 -10.91 -3.83
CA LEU A 111 -14.70 -10.48 -3.14
C LEU A 111 -14.40 -9.91 -1.76
N LEU A 112 -13.55 -10.58 -0.98
CA LEU A 112 -13.21 -10.14 0.39
C LEU A 112 -12.40 -8.84 0.37
N ASN A 113 -11.39 -8.75 -0.49
CA ASN A 113 -10.58 -7.53 -0.66
C ASN A 113 -11.45 -6.33 -1.12
N HIS A 114 -12.45 -6.57 -1.98
CA HIS A 114 -13.42 -5.54 -2.34
C HIS A 114 -14.28 -5.11 -1.15
N ARG A 115 -14.77 -6.07 -0.35
CA ARG A 115 -15.55 -5.76 0.87
C ARG A 115 -14.73 -5.01 1.91
N GLU A 116 -13.45 -5.36 2.12
CA GLU A 116 -12.53 -4.61 2.99
C GLU A 116 -12.42 -3.18 2.48
N HIS A 117 -12.18 -3.01 1.18
CA HIS A 117 -12.05 -1.71 0.56
C HIS A 117 -13.28 -0.83 0.80
N GLU A 118 -14.49 -1.33 0.53
CA GLU A 118 -15.73 -0.58 0.74
C GLU A 118 -15.96 -0.24 2.21
N LEU A 119 -15.72 -1.19 3.12
CA LEU A 119 -15.86 -1.00 4.56
C LEU A 119 -14.90 0.09 5.07
N ARG A 120 -13.63 0.04 4.65
CA ARG A 120 -12.61 1.02 5.00
C ARG A 120 -12.92 2.38 4.40
N LYS A 121 -13.29 2.44 3.12
CA LYS A 121 -13.69 3.68 2.46
C LYS A 121 -14.85 4.36 3.19
N HIS A 122 -15.86 3.61 3.59
CA HIS A 122 -16.98 4.15 4.37
C HIS A 122 -16.52 4.82 5.67
N LEU A 123 -15.63 4.18 6.44
CA LEU A 123 -15.05 4.78 7.65
C LEU A 123 -14.30 6.08 7.30
N LEU A 124 -13.43 6.05 6.29
CA LEU A 124 -12.60 7.19 5.92
C LEU A 124 -13.43 8.39 5.43
N ASP A 125 -14.46 8.16 4.62
CA ASP A 125 -15.37 9.20 4.13
C ASP A 125 -16.13 9.86 5.29
N ARG A 126 -16.53 9.07 6.30
CA ARG A 126 -17.19 9.59 7.51
C ARG A 126 -16.23 10.42 8.35
N VAL A 127 -15.01 9.92 8.58
CA VAL A 127 -13.97 10.64 9.34
C VAL A 127 -13.54 11.93 8.65
N ALA A 128 -13.47 11.97 7.33
CA ALA A 128 -13.15 13.17 6.56
C ALA A 128 -14.17 14.31 6.76
N LEU A 129 -15.43 14.00 7.08
CA LEU A 129 -16.44 15.02 7.42
C LEU A 129 -16.13 15.67 8.78
N TRP A 130 -15.85 14.86 9.80
CA TRP A 130 -15.51 15.35 11.15
C TRP A 130 -14.15 16.05 11.19
N GLU A 131 -13.19 15.59 10.40
CA GLU A 131 -11.89 16.26 10.25
C GLU A 131 -12.03 17.70 9.75
N ARG A 132 -12.86 17.95 8.74
CA ARG A 132 -13.10 19.33 8.24
C ARG A 132 -13.64 20.23 9.34
N GLN A 133 -14.63 19.75 10.09
CA GLN A 133 -15.19 20.47 11.23
C GLN A 133 -14.14 20.73 12.31
N ALA A 134 -13.30 19.75 12.61
CA ALA A 134 -12.23 19.89 13.59
C ALA A 134 -11.17 20.92 13.15
N LEU A 135 -10.80 20.95 11.87
CA LEU A 135 -9.83 21.91 11.34
C LEU A 135 -10.36 23.35 11.38
N GLU A 136 -11.66 23.57 11.20
CA GLU A 136 -12.30 24.89 11.33
C GLU A 136 -12.19 25.45 12.75
N MET A 137 -12.12 24.59 13.77
CA MET A 137 -11.95 24.99 15.17
C MET A 137 -10.50 25.40 15.51
N LEU A 138 -9.53 25.04 14.66
CA LEU A 138 -8.11 25.31 14.89
C LEU A 138 -7.69 26.67 14.33
N GLU A 139 -6.78 27.33 15.04
CA GLU A 139 -6.06 28.51 14.57
C GLU A 139 -5.18 28.16 13.36
N PRO A 140 -4.87 29.12 12.47
CA PRO A 140 -4.04 28.86 11.28
C PRO A 140 -2.70 28.17 11.59
N TRP A 141 -2.04 28.55 12.69
CA TRP A 141 -0.77 27.94 13.10
C TRP A 141 -0.94 26.50 13.64
N GLN A 142 -2.07 26.20 14.27
CA GLN A 142 -2.40 24.84 14.74
C GLN A 142 -2.70 23.94 13.54
N ARG A 143 -3.48 24.40 12.56
CA ARG A 143 -3.72 23.65 11.31
C ARG A 143 -2.41 23.32 10.60
N SER A 144 -1.55 24.33 10.45
CA SER A 144 -0.20 24.18 9.90
C SER A 144 0.64 23.14 10.66
N LEU A 145 0.52 23.08 12.00
CA LEU A 145 1.19 22.07 12.81
C LEU A 145 0.63 20.66 12.57
N VAL A 146 -0.71 20.50 12.51
CA VAL A 146 -1.38 19.21 12.27
C VAL A 146 -1.07 18.67 10.88
N GLU A 147 -1.19 19.51 9.86
CA GLU A 147 -0.84 19.20 8.47
C GLU A 147 0.67 18.92 8.31
N GLY A 148 1.45 19.29 9.34
CA GLY A 148 2.87 19.03 9.45
C GLY A 148 3.62 19.90 8.46
N HIS A 149 3.58 21.23 8.69
CA HIS A 149 4.18 22.29 7.85
C HIS A 149 5.36 21.76 7.04
N ARG A 150 5.04 21.33 5.81
CA ARG A 150 6.06 20.95 4.86
C ARG A 150 6.61 22.27 4.34
N PRO A 151 7.92 22.53 4.46
CA PRO A 151 8.47 23.63 3.70
C PRO A 151 8.05 23.42 2.25
N PRO A 152 7.65 24.47 1.51
CA PRO A 152 7.46 24.33 0.07
C PRO A 152 8.71 23.64 -0.46
N LEU A 153 8.53 22.48 -1.09
CA LEU A 153 9.65 21.83 -1.77
C LEU A 153 10.19 22.90 -2.72
N ALA A 154 11.47 23.26 -2.57
CA ALA A 154 12.12 24.13 -3.53
C ALA A 154 11.85 23.53 -4.91
N ALA A 155 11.46 24.35 -5.87
CA ALA A 155 11.00 23.94 -7.21
C ALA A 155 12.08 23.23 -8.05
N GLU A 156 13.19 22.81 -7.45
CA GLU A 156 14.41 22.35 -8.11
C GLU A 156 14.52 20.82 -8.25
N ASP A 157 13.69 20.01 -7.56
CA ASP A 157 13.64 18.54 -7.77
C ASP A 157 12.31 18.12 -8.44
N PRO A 158 12.32 17.90 -9.76
CA PRO A 158 11.15 17.44 -10.52
C PRO A 158 10.56 16.13 -9.99
N LEU A 159 11.39 15.20 -9.49
CA LEU A 159 10.93 13.91 -8.99
C LEU A 159 10.20 14.09 -7.65
N ALA A 160 10.73 14.90 -6.74
CA ALA A 160 10.06 15.22 -5.48
C ALA A 160 8.71 15.92 -5.72
N HIS A 161 8.63 16.79 -6.73
CA HIS A 161 7.37 17.44 -7.12
C HIS A 161 6.34 16.43 -7.63
N LEU A 162 6.71 15.54 -8.54
CA LEU A 162 5.80 14.49 -9.04
C LEU A 162 5.36 13.52 -7.93
N GLN A 163 6.26 13.17 -7.01
CA GLN A 163 5.93 12.37 -5.83
C GLN A 163 4.94 13.09 -4.90
N GLN A 164 5.01 14.41 -4.81
CA GLN A 164 4.03 15.21 -4.07
C GLN A 164 2.66 15.17 -4.76
N ILE A 165 2.60 15.39 -6.08
CA ILE A 165 1.36 15.29 -6.86
C ILE A 165 0.74 13.89 -6.72
N LEU A 166 1.53 12.82 -6.87
CA LEU A 166 1.02 11.45 -6.74
C LEU A 166 0.44 11.20 -5.35
N ARG A 167 1.07 11.74 -4.29
CA ARG A 167 0.53 11.64 -2.92
C ARG A 167 -0.79 12.39 -2.77
N GLU A 168 -0.93 13.57 -3.37
CA GLU A 168 -2.19 14.33 -3.35
C GLU A 168 -3.30 13.60 -4.10
N ILE A 169 -3.00 13.06 -5.28
CA ILE A 169 -3.92 12.22 -6.06
C ILE A 169 -4.38 11.03 -5.23
N LEU A 170 -3.45 10.28 -4.64
CA LEU A 170 -3.77 9.14 -3.80
C LEU A 170 -4.60 9.58 -2.58
N ALA A 171 -4.23 10.66 -1.90
CA ALA A 171 -5.01 11.17 -0.77
C ALA A 171 -6.47 11.48 -1.17
N SER A 172 -6.71 12.04 -2.36
CA SER A 172 -8.06 12.33 -2.84
C SER A 172 -8.88 11.06 -3.17
N ARG A 173 -8.24 10.02 -3.72
CA ARG A 173 -8.90 8.78 -4.15
C ARG A 173 -9.40 7.92 -2.99
N TRP A 174 -8.66 7.90 -1.89
CA TRP A 174 -8.93 7.01 -0.76
C TRP A 174 -9.73 7.69 0.37
N GLY A 175 -10.38 8.83 0.09
CA GLY A 175 -11.07 9.62 1.13
C GLY A 175 -10.11 9.97 2.26
N GLY A 176 -8.88 10.34 1.89
CA GLY A 176 -7.73 10.31 2.78
C GLY A 176 -7.97 11.14 4.03
N VAL A 177 -8.28 10.45 5.12
CA VAL A 177 -8.28 11.02 6.45
C VAL A 177 -6.91 11.65 6.65
N GLY A 178 -6.88 12.97 6.74
CA GLY A 178 -5.70 13.77 6.98
C GLY A 178 -5.17 13.55 8.40
N PRO A 179 -4.11 14.27 8.78
CA PRO A 179 -3.52 14.10 10.09
C PRO A 179 -4.51 14.40 11.23
N MET A 180 -5.47 15.31 11.04
CA MET A 180 -6.44 15.64 12.08
C MET A 180 -7.45 14.51 12.28
N GLY A 181 -7.97 13.94 11.20
CA GLY A 181 -8.91 12.82 11.36
C GLY A 181 -8.23 11.56 11.92
N ARG A 182 -6.94 11.35 11.64
CA ARG A 182 -6.15 10.30 12.31
C ARG A 182 -5.96 10.57 13.79
N LEU A 183 -5.82 11.84 14.17
CA LEU A 183 -5.80 12.27 15.56
C LEU A 183 -7.16 12.00 16.24
N LEU A 184 -8.27 12.33 15.58
CA LEU A 184 -9.63 12.03 16.08
C LEU A 184 -9.88 10.52 16.25
N MET A 185 -9.29 9.69 15.38
CA MET A 185 -9.35 8.24 15.47
C MET A 185 -8.50 7.65 16.61
N SER A 186 -7.65 8.43 17.28
CA SER A 186 -6.85 7.94 18.42
C SER A 186 -7.67 7.94 19.73
N PRO A 187 -7.80 6.79 20.41
CA PRO A 187 -8.43 6.76 21.73
C PRO A 187 -7.69 7.63 22.76
N ALA A 188 -6.35 7.70 22.70
CA ALA A 188 -5.57 8.59 23.57
C ALA A 188 -5.89 10.07 23.37
N PHE A 189 -6.21 10.50 22.14
CA PHE A 189 -6.66 11.88 21.89
C PHE A 189 -7.99 12.17 22.60
N LEU A 190 -8.97 11.28 22.46
CA LEU A 190 -10.26 11.40 23.15
C LEU A 190 -10.07 11.44 24.67
N ALA A 191 -9.25 10.56 25.22
CA ALA A 191 -8.98 10.50 26.66
C ALA A 191 -8.44 11.83 27.21
N VAL A 192 -7.53 12.49 26.47
CA VAL A 192 -7.02 13.81 26.89
C VAL A 192 -8.12 14.87 26.86
N LEU A 193 -8.95 14.89 25.81
CA LEU A 193 -10.06 15.84 25.72
C LEU A 193 -11.07 15.64 26.85
N GLN A 194 -11.39 14.40 27.20
CA GLN A 194 -12.29 14.07 28.32
C GLN A 194 -11.72 14.54 29.66
N ARG A 195 -10.45 14.25 29.92
CA ARG A 195 -9.77 14.69 31.15
C ARG A 195 -9.73 16.21 31.27
N ASP A 196 -9.35 16.90 30.19
CA ASP A 196 -9.24 18.35 30.18
C ASP A 196 -10.63 19.03 30.31
N ALA A 197 -11.71 18.34 29.96
CA ALA A 197 -13.10 18.74 30.19
C ALA A 197 -13.62 18.40 31.60
N GLY A 198 -12.76 17.89 32.50
CA GLY A 198 -13.13 17.52 33.88
C GLY A 198 -13.82 16.17 34.02
N GLY A 199 -13.87 15.36 32.96
CA GLY A 199 -14.37 13.98 33.00
C GLY A 199 -13.30 12.98 33.45
N GLU A 200 -13.72 11.75 33.73
CA GLU A 200 -12.84 10.61 34.01
C GLU A 200 -12.19 10.10 32.72
N GLY A 201 -11.23 10.85 32.18
CA GLY A 201 -10.38 10.37 31.09
C GLY A 201 -9.32 9.43 31.62
N SER A 202 -9.30 8.17 31.18
CA SER A 202 -8.20 7.22 31.42
C SER A 202 -7.52 6.89 30.09
N LEU A 203 -6.20 6.65 30.14
CA LEU A 203 -5.51 6.09 28.99
C LEU A 203 -6.04 4.67 28.73
N PRO A 204 -6.30 4.29 27.47
CA PRO A 204 -6.59 2.90 27.15
C PRO A 204 -5.41 2.01 27.53
N GLU A 205 -5.69 0.76 27.89
CA GLU A 205 -4.65 -0.25 28.03
C GLU A 205 -3.89 -0.41 26.70
N ALA A 206 -2.59 -0.64 26.78
CA ALA A 206 -1.73 -0.77 25.60
C ALA A 206 -1.74 -2.19 25.03
N GLU A 207 -2.58 -3.08 25.54
CA GLU A 207 -2.64 -4.46 25.06
C GLU A 207 -3.13 -4.46 23.60
N PRO A 208 -2.45 -5.20 22.71
CA PRO A 208 -2.85 -5.28 21.32
C PRO A 208 -4.21 -5.98 21.24
N GLU A 209 -5.19 -5.30 20.64
CA GLU A 209 -6.47 -5.92 20.34
C GLU A 209 -6.27 -7.07 19.33
N GLU A 210 -7.12 -8.10 19.40
CA GLU A 210 -7.05 -9.24 18.47
C GLU A 210 -7.12 -8.80 16.99
N ILE A 211 -7.88 -7.76 16.70
CA ILE A 211 -7.96 -7.12 15.37
C ILE A 211 -6.58 -6.67 14.88
N GLU A 212 -5.74 -6.10 15.74
CA GLU A 212 -4.42 -5.58 15.36
C GLU A 212 -3.42 -6.70 15.06
N VAL A 213 -3.54 -7.81 15.80
CA VAL A 213 -2.78 -9.05 15.52
C VAL A 213 -3.21 -9.61 14.17
N LEU A 214 -4.52 -9.74 13.92
CA LEU A 214 -5.07 -10.22 12.64
C LEU A 214 -4.65 -9.34 11.46
N GLU A 215 -4.68 -8.00 11.61
CA GLU A 215 -4.19 -7.07 10.60
C GLU A 215 -2.70 -7.30 10.29
N GLN A 216 -1.88 -7.55 11.30
CA GLN A 216 -0.46 -7.83 11.09
C GLN A 216 -0.24 -9.16 10.37
N GLU A 217 -0.96 -10.21 10.75
CA GLU A 217 -0.90 -11.49 10.04
C GLU A 217 -1.32 -11.37 8.58
N LEU A 218 -2.35 -10.58 8.28
CA LEU A 218 -2.76 -10.30 6.91
C LEU A 218 -1.73 -9.51 6.12
N ARG A 219 -1.07 -8.53 6.74
CA ARG A 219 0.06 -7.81 6.11
C ARG A 219 1.17 -8.79 5.75
N ASP A 220 1.57 -9.64 6.68
CA ASP A 220 2.59 -10.67 6.49
C ASP A 220 2.21 -11.65 5.35
N LEU A 221 0.94 -12.06 5.26
CA LEU A 221 0.43 -12.91 4.17
C LEU A 221 0.42 -12.19 2.82
N ARG A 222 0.03 -10.91 2.77
CA ARG A 222 0.05 -10.09 1.54
C ARG A 222 1.48 -9.95 1.02
N ASP A 223 2.43 -9.70 1.91
CA ASP A 223 3.85 -9.60 1.56
C ASP A 223 4.38 -10.92 1.02
N ASP A 224 4.06 -12.05 1.66
CA ASP A 224 4.44 -13.37 1.17
C ASP A 224 3.87 -13.67 -0.22
N ILE A 225 2.59 -13.37 -0.45
CA ILE A 225 1.93 -13.57 -1.75
C ILE A 225 2.58 -12.71 -2.82
N ASN A 226 2.85 -11.43 -2.52
CA ASN A 226 3.54 -10.53 -3.44
C ASN A 226 4.93 -11.08 -3.81
N LEU A 227 5.73 -11.49 -2.82
CA LEU A 227 7.05 -12.09 -3.05
C LEU A 227 6.95 -13.37 -3.89
N LEU A 228 5.98 -14.24 -3.61
CA LEU A 228 5.75 -15.46 -4.39
C LEU A 228 5.34 -15.16 -5.83
N ASN A 229 4.46 -14.19 -6.05
CA ASN A 229 4.05 -13.75 -7.38
C ASN A 229 5.27 -13.28 -8.18
N LEU A 230 6.16 -12.47 -7.58
CA LEU A 230 7.42 -12.06 -8.21
C LEU A 230 8.32 -13.25 -8.51
N LEU A 231 8.58 -14.13 -7.53
CA LEU A 231 9.42 -15.31 -7.71
C LEU A 231 8.91 -16.21 -8.84
N ASN A 232 7.58 -16.37 -8.95
CA ASN A 232 6.95 -17.25 -9.93
C ASN A 232 7.13 -16.78 -11.36
N GLY A 233 7.04 -15.49 -11.67
CA GLY A 233 7.33 -15.03 -13.04
C GLY A 233 8.76 -14.57 -13.30
N LEU A 234 9.66 -14.65 -12.31
CA LEU A 234 11.10 -14.60 -12.61
C LEU A 234 11.63 -15.92 -13.19
N TYR A 235 10.92 -17.05 -13.00
CA TYR A 235 11.34 -18.38 -13.46
C TYR A 235 12.81 -18.67 -13.14
N LEU A 236 13.21 -18.44 -11.89
CA LEU A 236 14.60 -18.60 -11.46
C LEU A 236 15.05 -20.05 -11.61
N THR A 237 16.27 -20.27 -12.12
CA THR A 237 16.89 -21.61 -12.13
C THR A 237 17.23 -22.05 -10.71
N GLN A 238 17.46 -23.35 -10.50
CA GLN A 238 17.90 -23.87 -9.18
C GLN A 238 19.17 -23.16 -8.70
N GLU A 239 20.14 -22.94 -9.60
CA GLU A 239 21.35 -22.17 -9.31
C GLU A 239 21.04 -20.73 -8.87
N GLN A 240 20.16 -20.03 -9.60
CA GLN A 240 19.74 -18.68 -9.25
C GLN A 240 19.00 -18.62 -7.89
N VAL A 241 18.15 -19.60 -7.58
CA VAL A 241 17.46 -19.70 -6.28
C VAL A 241 18.47 -19.89 -5.14
N THR A 242 19.43 -20.81 -5.30
CA THR A 242 20.47 -21.05 -4.29
C THR A 242 21.30 -19.80 -4.04
N ARG A 243 21.79 -19.14 -5.11
CA ARG A 243 22.56 -17.90 -4.99
C ARG A 243 21.75 -16.77 -4.35
N LEU A 244 20.49 -16.61 -4.76
CA LEU A 244 19.60 -15.60 -4.16
C LEU A 244 19.36 -15.86 -2.67
N LEU A 245 19.19 -17.12 -2.27
CA LEU A 245 19.02 -17.50 -0.86
C LEU A 245 20.25 -17.14 -0.02
N GLU A 246 21.45 -17.40 -0.53
CA GLU A 246 22.71 -17.00 0.13
C GLU A 246 22.78 -15.48 0.31
N VAL A 247 22.53 -14.71 -0.75
CA VAL A 247 22.56 -13.25 -0.71
C VAL A 247 21.46 -12.70 0.22
N ALA A 248 20.26 -13.27 0.21
CA ALA A 248 19.17 -12.86 1.10
C ALA A 248 19.49 -13.12 2.58
N ARG A 249 20.15 -14.25 2.90
CA ARG A 249 20.64 -14.53 4.26
C ARG A 249 21.70 -13.52 4.69
N GLN A 250 22.67 -13.20 3.84
CA GLN A 250 23.66 -12.15 4.11
C GLN A 250 22.99 -10.79 4.35
N ALA A 251 21.98 -10.44 3.54
CA ALA A 251 21.21 -9.21 3.71
C ALA A 251 20.48 -9.19 5.07
N ASN A 252 19.94 -10.32 5.52
CA ASN A 252 19.35 -10.45 6.85
C ASN A 252 20.40 -10.28 7.96
N THR A 253 21.59 -10.89 7.83
CA THR A 253 22.70 -10.67 8.77
C THR A 253 23.08 -9.18 8.86
N LEU A 254 23.20 -8.48 7.73
CA LEU A 254 23.51 -7.04 7.70
C LEU A 254 22.42 -6.17 8.35
N ARG A 255 21.15 -6.59 8.26
CA ARG A 255 20.03 -5.94 8.96
C ARG A 255 19.98 -6.30 10.44
N GLY A 256 20.76 -7.29 10.88
CA GLY A 256 20.62 -7.84 12.22
C GLY A 256 19.40 -8.74 12.40
N ILE A 257 18.86 -9.27 11.31
CA ILE A 257 17.81 -10.27 11.39
C ILE A 257 18.54 -11.61 11.46
N GLY A 258 18.90 -12.01 12.68
CA GLY A 258 19.53 -13.31 12.96
C GLY A 258 18.51 -14.44 13.03
N GLU A 259 19.01 -15.68 13.05
CA GLU A 259 18.21 -16.86 13.42
C GLU A 259 17.84 -16.84 14.91
N GLU A 260 18.70 -16.25 15.73
CA GLU A 260 18.44 -15.92 17.12
C GLU A 260 17.35 -14.85 17.14
N GLY A 261 16.16 -15.24 17.61
CA GLY A 261 14.96 -14.41 17.65
C GLY A 261 15.17 -13.11 18.44
N PHE A 262 14.19 -12.22 18.33
CA PHE A 262 14.14 -11.05 19.20
C PHE A 262 13.90 -11.52 20.64
N GLU A 263 14.89 -11.37 21.51
CA GLU A 263 14.83 -11.82 22.91
C GLU A 263 13.61 -11.20 23.61
N ALA A 264 12.79 -12.03 24.26
CA ALA A 264 11.59 -11.57 24.97
C ALA A 264 11.91 -10.48 26.01
N GLN A 265 13.11 -10.52 26.60
CA GLN A 265 13.59 -9.50 27.52
C GLN A 265 13.81 -8.13 26.82
N GLU A 266 14.34 -8.11 25.60
CA GLU A 266 14.48 -6.88 24.82
C GLU A 266 13.10 -6.32 24.46
N ALA A 267 12.17 -7.17 24.03
CA ALA A 267 10.77 -6.79 23.77
C ALA A 267 10.08 -6.17 24.98
N ALA A 268 10.25 -6.77 26.16
CA ALA A 268 9.68 -6.25 27.41
C ALA A 268 10.26 -4.87 27.78
N GLN A 269 11.59 -4.69 27.65
CA GLN A 269 12.24 -3.39 27.91
C GLN A 269 11.72 -2.30 26.97
N TRP A 270 11.42 -2.68 25.74
CA TRP A 270 10.86 -1.82 24.72
C TRP A 270 9.46 -1.31 25.02
N VAL A 271 8.55 -2.24 25.32
CA VAL A 271 7.18 -1.92 25.72
C VAL A 271 7.23 -1.03 26.96
N ALA A 272 8.04 -1.38 27.95
CA ALA A 272 8.20 -0.57 29.16
C ALA A 272 8.69 0.86 28.86
N ALA A 273 9.66 1.04 27.96
CA ALA A 273 10.15 2.37 27.59
C ALA A 273 9.09 3.20 26.83
N LEU A 274 8.30 2.57 25.95
CA LEU A 274 7.20 3.23 25.25
C LEU A 274 6.06 3.60 26.20
N GLU A 275 5.69 2.71 27.11
CA GLU A 275 4.72 3.01 28.15
C GLU A 275 5.17 4.16 29.05
N GLN A 276 6.45 4.19 29.43
CA GLN A 276 6.99 5.29 30.23
C GLN A 276 6.85 6.63 29.48
N ALA A 277 7.17 6.65 28.18
CA ALA A 277 6.99 7.85 27.35
C ALA A 277 5.51 8.24 27.21
N ARG A 278 4.61 7.26 27.03
CA ARG A 278 3.16 7.47 26.98
C ARG A 278 2.64 8.11 28.27
N ARG A 279 3.02 7.57 29.44
CA ARG A 279 2.65 8.10 30.76
C ARG A 279 3.20 9.51 30.99
N ALA A 280 4.46 9.75 30.65
CA ALA A 280 5.06 11.08 30.78
C ALA A 280 4.32 12.14 29.93
N LEU A 281 3.96 11.81 28.69
CA LEU A 281 3.16 12.69 27.83
C LEU A 281 1.75 12.89 28.38
N TRP A 282 1.13 11.84 28.89
CA TRP A 282 -0.17 11.95 29.54
C TRP A 282 -0.13 12.92 30.71
N GLU A 283 0.86 12.81 31.59
CA GLU A 283 1.05 13.69 32.77
C GLU A 283 1.47 15.12 32.42
N GLY A 284 1.55 15.49 31.14
CA GLY A 284 1.97 16.83 30.70
C GLY A 284 3.46 17.09 30.89
N GLN A 285 4.25 16.07 31.25
CA GLN A 285 5.67 16.20 31.44
C GLN A 285 6.37 16.34 30.08
N LYS A 286 7.43 17.16 30.04
CA LYS A 286 8.34 17.13 28.90
C LYS A 286 9.01 15.77 28.89
N VAL A 287 8.78 15.00 27.84
CA VAL A 287 9.57 13.78 27.58
C VAL A 287 11.03 14.21 27.54
N SER A 288 11.78 13.83 28.57
CA SER A 288 13.20 14.15 28.69
C SER A 288 13.92 13.75 27.39
N PRO A 289 14.98 14.47 26.96
CA PRO A 289 15.78 14.06 25.81
C PRO A 289 16.35 12.64 25.99
N THR A 290 16.42 12.11 27.22
CA THR A 290 16.75 10.71 27.51
C THR A 290 15.70 9.77 26.94
N PRO A 291 14.39 9.75 27.30
CA PRO A 291 13.39 8.98 26.58
C PRO A 291 13.19 9.34 25.10
N ARG A 292 13.71 10.46 24.57
CA ARG A 292 13.75 10.67 23.09
C ARG A 292 14.94 9.99 22.43
N ARG A 293 16.11 9.97 23.08
CA ARG A 293 17.29 9.18 22.67
C ARG A 293 17.08 7.70 22.95
N SER A 294 16.52 7.36 24.09
CA SER A 294 16.03 6.04 24.46
C SER A 294 14.85 5.68 23.59
N LEU A 295 13.87 6.52 23.23
CA LEU A 295 12.94 6.16 22.15
C LEU A 295 13.69 6.02 20.82
N GLN A 296 14.72 6.78 20.47
CA GLN A 296 15.48 6.52 19.24
C GLN A 296 16.39 5.28 19.30
N GLN A 297 16.82 4.84 20.49
CA GLN A 297 17.70 3.70 20.76
C GLN A 297 16.91 2.42 21.06
N VAL A 298 15.74 2.59 21.68
CA VAL A 298 14.62 1.65 21.75
C VAL A 298 14.15 1.62 20.32
N LEU A 299 13.35 2.54 19.76
CA LEU A 299 12.82 2.52 18.37
C LEU A 299 13.79 2.24 17.19
N ASN A 300 15.12 2.22 17.40
CA ASN A 300 16.09 1.46 16.59
C ASN A 300 16.91 0.50 17.50
N PRO A 301 16.47 -0.75 17.76
CA PRO A 301 17.16 -1.69 18.65
C PRO A 301 18.26 -2.33 17.84
N ILE A 302 19.38 -1.68 17.78
CA ILE A 302 20.47 -2.17 16.97
C ILE A 302 21.52 -2.56 17.98
N PRO A 303 21.61 -3.87 18.37
CA PRO A 303 22.64 -4.34 19.28
C PRO A 303 24.02 -3.82 18.84
N PRO A 304 24.94 -3.61 19.79
CA PRO A 304 26.24 -3.04 19.50
C PRO A 304 26.92 -3.80 18.34
N GLY A 305 27.16 -3.11 17.22
CA GLY A 305 27.76 -3.67 16.01
C GLY A 305 26.88 -3.68 14.76
N ARG A 306 25.56 -3.46 14.87
CA ARG A 306 24.67 -3.38 13.70
C ARG A 306 24.53 -1.93 13.16
N PRO A 307 24.23 -1.74 11.87
CA PRO A 307 24.17 -0.42 11.22
C PRO A 307 23.01 0.46 11.71
N ARG A 308 23.34 1.65 12.24
CA ARG A 308 22.42 2.51 13.03
C ARG A 308 21.38 3.31 12.25
N SER A 309 21.45 3.37 10.93
CA SER A 309 20.51 4.16 10.14
C SER A 309 20.06 3.43 8.87
N PRO A 310 18.84 3.68 8.39
CA PRO A 310 18.37 3.16 7.11
C PRO A 310 19.35 3.44 5.96
N GLN A 311 20.02 4.60 5.97
CA GLN A 311 21.03 4.94 4.97
C GLN A 311 22.29 4.08 5.07
N VAL A 312 22.71 3.71 6.28
CA VAL A 312 23.85 2.79 6.47
C VAL A 312 23.47 1.38 6.01
N VAL A 313 22.28 0.89 6.40
CA VAL A 313 21.78 -0.41 5.92
C VAL A 313 21.69 -0.41 4.39
N GLU A 314 21.10 0.62 3.80
CA GLU A 314 21.01 0.77 2.34
C GLU A 314 22.39 0.76 1.69
N ALA A 315 23.36 1.50 2.23
CA ALA A 315 24.73 1.51 1.74
C ALA A 315 25.40 0.12 1.82
N LEU A 316 25.15 -0.63 2.90
CA LEU A 316 25.65 -1.99 3.09
C LEU A 316 24.98 -3.02 2.16
N LEU A 317 23.72 -2.80 1.77
CA LEU A 317 22.99 -3.69 0.86
C LEU A 317 23.35 -3.45 -0.61
N ARG A 318 23.94 -2.30 -0.98
CA ARG A 318 24.28 -1.98 -2.38
C ARG A 318 25.13 -3.05 -3.08
N PRO A 319 26.19 -3.62 -2.47
CA PRO A 319 26.95 -4.71 -3.10
C PRO A 319 26.10 -5.95 -3.35
N LEU A 320 25.25 -6.34 -2.39
CA LEU A 320 24.36 -7.49 -2.51
C LEU A 320 23.30 -7.28 -3.61
N VAL A 321 22.77 -6.06 -3.72
CA VAL A 321 21.84 -5.70 -4.80
C VAL A 321 22.52 -5.82 -6.17
N ALA A 322 23.76 -5.34 -6.30
CA ALA A 322 24.53 -5.45 -7.54
C ALA A 322 24.86 -6.92 -7.87
N GLU A 323 25.12 -7.74 -6.86
CA GLU A 323 25.33 -9.19 -7.03
C GLU A 323 24.07 -9.88 -7.59
N VAL A 324 22.89 -9.62 -7.00
CA VAL A 324 21.62 -10.15 -7.51
C VAL A 324 21.37 -9.67 -8.94
N GLU A 325 21.53 -8.37 -9.22
CA GLU A 325 21.38 -7.81 -10.57
C GLU A 325 22.28 -8.51 -11.60
N GLY A 326 23.49 -8.90 -11.18
CA GLY A 326 24.53 -9.51 -12.02
C GLY A 326 24.23 -10.93 -12.50
N PHE A 327 23.47 -11.74 -11.72
CA PHE A 327 23.11 -13.10 -12.15
C PHE A 327 21.69 -13.23 -12.74
N LEU A 328 20.91 -12.14 -12.76
CA LEU A 328 19.64 -12.09 -13.46
C LEU A 328 19.83 -11.91 -14.97
N SER A 329 18.96 -12.51 -15.77
CA SER A 329 18.91 -12.27 -17.21
C SER A 329 18.33 -10.89 -17.52
N GLU A 330 18.53 -10.40 -18.74
CA GLU A 330 17.92 -9.13 -19.17
C GLU A 330 16.38 -9.18 -19.10
N ALA A 331 15.78 -10.31 -19.50
CA ALA A 331 14.34 -10.52 -19.40
C ALA A 331 13.86 -10.45 -17.94
N GLN A 332 14.55 -11.11 -17.01
CA GLN A 332 14.24 -11.06 -15.58
C GLN A 332 14.37 -9.63 -15.02
N ARG A 333 15.36 -8.85 -15.45
CA ARG A 333 15.48 -7.43 -15.04
C ARG A 333 14.30 -6.58 -15.52
N ARG A 334 13.82 -6.78 -16.75
CA ARG A 334 12.60 -6.10 -17.26
C ARG A 334 11.36 -6.48 -16.45
N VAL A 335 11.23 -7.77 -16.12
CA VAL A 335 10.17 -8.28 -15.23
C VAL A 335 10.18 -7.56 -13.88
N ILE A 336 11.36 -7.35 -13.26
CA ILE A 336 11.49 -6.56 -12.02
C ILE A 336 11.14 -5.09 -12.27
N GLU A 337 11.64 -4.48 -13.34
CA GLU A 337 11.40 -3.08 -13.68
C GLU A 337 9.91 -2.74 -13.78
N ASP A 338 9.10 -3.65 -14.33
CA ASP A 338 7.65 -3.45 -14.49
C ASP A 338 6.82 -4.05 -13.34
N TYR A 339 7.43 -4.84 -12.44
CA TYR A 339 6.72 -5.47 -11.32
C TYR A 339 6.01 -4.46 -10.41
N ALA A 340 4.69 -4.63 -10.25
CA ALA A 340 3.87 -3.91 -9.27
C ALA A 340 3.30 -4.93 -8.26
N PRO A 341 3.57 -4.77 -6.95
CA PRO A 341 2.99 -5.65 -5.94
C PRO A 341 1.47 -5.68 -6.04
N CYS A 342 0.92 -6.85 -6.34
CA CYS A 342 -0.52 -7.07 -6.42
C CYS A 342 -0.85 -8.44 -5.81
N LEU A 343 -1.89 -8.42 -4.99
CA LEU A 343 -2.38 -9.63 -4.33
C LEU A 343 -2.97 -10.62 -5.34
N ILE A 344 -3.76 -10.10 -6.27
CA ILE A 344 -4.42 -10.87 -7.33
C ILE A 344 -3.82 -10.40 -8.65
N PRO A 345 -3.00 -11.23 -9.33
CA PRO A 345 -2.52 -10.92 -10.67
C PRO A 345 -3.70 -10.71 -11.64
N PRO A 346 -3.56 -9.83 -12.64
CA PRO A 346 -4.60 -9.64 -13.65
C PRO A 346 -5.03 -10.95 -14.35
N ARG A 347 -6.28 -10.98 -14.81
CA ARG A 347 -7.07 -12.19 -15.10
C ARG A 347 -6.72 -12.95 -16.37
N ASN A 348 -5.79 -12.49 -17.22
CA ASN A 348 -5.64 -13.13 -18.52
C ASN A 348 -4.88 -14.47 -18.41
N LEU A 349 -5.65 -15.56 -18.36
CA LEU A 349 -5.21 -16.96 -18.20
C LEU A 349 -4.75 -17.61 -19.51
N ARG A 350 -4.90 -16.92 -20.65
CA ARG A 350 -4.54 -17.47 -21.97
C ARG A 350 -3.07 -17.27 -22.35
N ASP A 351 -2.33 -16.47 -21.59
CA ASP A 351 -0.93 -16.18 -21.86
C ASP A 351 -0.07 -16.54 -20.64
N PRO A 352 0.78 -17.58 -20.71
CA PRO A 352 1.49 -18.14 -19.55
C PRO A 352 2.59 -17.23 -18.97
N VAL A 353 2.76 -16.00 -19.44
CA VAL A 353 3.72 -15.04 -18.87
C VAL A 353 3.05 -14.23 -17.73
N ARG A 354 3.06 -14.79 -16.52
CA ARG A 354 2.40 -14.21 -15.32
C ARG A 354 3.29 -13.31 -14.44
N VAL A 355 4.38 -12.73 -14.96
CA VAL A 355 4.96 -11.47 -14.46
C VAL A 355 5.42 -10.63 -15.65
N GLY A 356 5.05 -9.35 -15.68
CA GLY A 356 5.34 -8.45 -16.81
C GLY A 356 4.23 -8.37 -17.86
N GLN A 357 2.98 -8.73 -17.52
CA GLN A 357 1.86 -8.57 -18.45
C GLN A 357 1.72 -7.10 -18.85
N ALA A 358 1.62 -6.86 -20.16
CA ALA A 358 1.23 -5.57 -20.70
C ALA A 358 -0.08 -5.12 -20.06
N THR A 359 -0.21 -3.83 -19.77
CA THR A 359 -1.39 -3.22 -19.17
C THR A 359 -2.64 -3.73 -19.89
N ASP A 360 -3.54 -4.39 -19.16
CA ASP A 360 -4.79 -4.88 -19.72
C ASP A 360 -5.68 -3.68 -20.06
N HIS A 361 -5.78 -3.38 -21.35
CA HIS A 361 -6.55 -2.27 -21.88
C HIS A 361 -8.02 -2.65 -22.15
N GLU A 362 -8.48 -3.87 -21.79
CA GLU A 362 -9.83 -4.34 -22.13
C GLU A 362 -10.94 -3.41 -21.64
N ALA A 363 -10.82 -2.85 -20.43
CA ALA A 363 -11.81 -1.92 -19.89
C ALA A 363 -11.87 -0.62 -20.71
N ALA A 364 -10.70 -0.06 -21.07
CA ALA A 364 -10.60 1.13 -21.91
C ALA A 364 -11.13 0.85 -23.32
N VAL A 365 -10.72 -0.26 -23.95
CA VAL A 365 -11.24 -0.72 -25.26
C VAL A 365 -12.75 -0.90 -25.22
N GLY A 366 -13.29 -1.50 -24.14
CA GLY A 366 -14.73 -1.64 -23.92
C GLY A 366 -15.44 -0.29 -23.88
N ALA A 367 -14.87 0.69 -23.17
CA ALA A 367 -15.39 2.06 -23.13
C ALA A 367 -15.34 2.74 -24.52
N LEU A 368 -14.26 2.56 -25.30
CA LEU A 368 -14.15 3.10 -26.65
C LEU A 368 -15.16 2.48 -27.63
N ARG A 369 -15.41 1.17 -27.52
CA ARG A 369 -16.48 0.49 -28.29
C ARG A 369 -17.85 1.01 -27.89
N GLY A 370 -18.11 1.17 -26.59
CA GLY A 370 -19.34 1.78 -26.09
C GLY A 370 -19.55 3.18 -26.65
N LEU A 371 -18.50 4.01 -26.67
CA LEU A 371 -18.51 5.34 -27.27
C LEU A 371 -18.85 5.31 -28.77
N ARG A 372 -18.29 4.37 -29.55
CA ARG A 372 -18.60 4.21 -30.98
C ARG A 372 -20.03 3.75 -31.23
N ALA A 373 -20.59 2.92 -30.35
CA ALA A 373 -21.95 2.40 -30.46
C ALA A 373 -23.05 3.47 -30.28
N ILE A 374 -22.73 4.65 -29.75
CA ILE A 374 -23.70 5.74 -29.57
C ILE A 374 -24.17 6.25 -30.97
N PRO A 375 -25.50 6.33 -31.24
CA PRO A 375 -26.02 6.91 -32.48
C PRO A 375 -25.58 8.37 -32.69
N SER A 376 -25.28 8.77 -33.94
CA SER A 376 -24.69 10.09 -34.24
C SER A 376 -25.47 11.28 -33.67
N LEU A 377 -26.79 11.29 -33.82
CA LEU A 377 -27.62 12.39 -33.29
C LEU A 377 -27.56 12.46 -31.75
N GLN A 378 -27.56 11.31 -31.07
CA GLN A 378 -27.44 11.26 -29.62
C GLN A 378 -26.05 11.71 -29.16
N TYR A 379 -25.00 11.28 -29.86
CA TYR A 379 -23.64 11.71 -29.59
C TYR A 379 -23.49 13.23 -29.71
N GLU A 380 -23.97 13.85 -30.79
CA GLU A 380 -23.87 15.30 -30.96
C GLU A 380 -24.58 16.07 -29.84
N LEU A 381 -25.73 15.59 -29.39
CA LEU A 381 -26.48 16.20 -28.30
C LEU A 381 -25.82 15.98 -26.92
N GLN A 382 -25.07 14.89 -26.73
CA GLN A 382 -24.58 14.45 -25.42
C GLN A 382 -23.05 14.49 -25.26
N ARG A 383 -22.27 14.74 -26.32
CA ARG A 383 -20.78 14.70 -26.27
C ARG A 383 -20.19 15.56 -25.16
N GLY A 384 -20.76 16.74 -24.90
CA GLY A 384 -20.34 17.62 -23.82
C GLY A 384 -20.60 17.05 -22.42
N VAL A 385 -21.72 16.34 -22.26
CA VAL A 385 -22.07 15.62 -21.02
C VAL A 385 -21.17 14.41 -20.84
N TRP A 386 -20.95 13.63 -21.91
CA TRP A 386 -20.03 12.49 -21.91
C TRP A 386 -18.61 12.93 -21.48
N ALA A 387 -18.07 13.98 -22.10
CA ALA A 387 -16.74 14.48 -21.76
C ALA A 387 -16.64 14.95 -20.30
N GLU A 388 -17.69 15.59 -19.78
CA GLU A 388 -17.75 16.00 -18.38
C GLU A 388 -17.80 14.79 -17.43
N GLN A 389 -18.63 13.79 -17.73
CA GLN A 389 -18.72 12.55 -16.94
C GLN A 389 -17.42 11.75 -16.98
N THR A 390 -16.81 11.60 -18.15
CA THR A 390 -15.51 10.94 -18.30
C THR A 390 -14.43 11.71 -17.54
N LEU A 391 -14.42 13.03 -17.61
CA LEU A 391 -13.48 13.85 -16.85
C LEU A 391 -13.68 13.69 -15.34
N GLN A 392 -14.92 13.69 -14.85
CA GLN A 392 -15.21 13.44 -13.43
C GLN A 392 -14.74 12.05 -12.99
N GLU A 393 -14.90 11.04 -13.84
CA GLU A 393 -14.41 9.68 -13.57
C GLU A 393 -12.87 9.62 -13.55
N LEU A 394 -12.22 10.32 -14.48
CA LEU A 394 -10.76 10.49 -14.49
C LEU A 394 -10.28 11.23 -13.24
N GLU A 395 -10.97 12.28 -12.80
CA GLU A 395 -10.65 13.03 -11.57
C GLU A 395 -10.87 12.17 -10.32
N ARG A 396 -11.89 11.31 -10.30
CA ARG A 396 -12.18 10.38 -9.20
C ARG A 396 -11.06 9.37 -8.98
N HIS A 397 -10.44 8.89 -10.06
CA HIS A 397 -9.39 7.88 -9.99
C HIS A 397 -7.97 8.45 -10.07
N GLY A 398 -7.82 9.57 -10.77
CA GLY A 398 -6.56 10.23 -11.10
C GLY A 398 -6.28 11.51 -10.32
N GLY A 399 -7.21 11.95 -9.46
CA GLY A 399 -7.17 13.22 -8.73
C GLY A 399 -7.60 14.40 -9.60
N ALA A 400 -8.12 15.45 -8.96
CA ALA A 400 -8.64 16.64 -9.65
C ALA A 400 -7.56 17.34 -10.48
N TYR A 401 -7.96 17.89 -11.64
CA TYR A 401 -7.07 18.75 -12.43
C TYR A 401 -7.08 20.18 -11.87
N PRO A 402 -5.96 20.92 -11.96
CA PRO A 402 -5.98 22.37 -11.82
C PRO A 402 -7.01 22.99 -12.76
N ALA A 403 -7.70 24.05 -12.32
CA ALA A 403 -8.76 24.69 -13.12
C ALA A 403 -8.30 25.10 -14.53
N SER A 404 -7.04 25.52 -14.66
CA SER A 404 -6.40 25.87 -15.94
C SER A 404 -6.16 24.68 -16.88
N GLU A 405 -5.96 23.48 -16.34
CA GLU A 405 -5.71 22.25 -17.10
C GLU A 405 -7.01 21.50 -17.41
N ARG A 406 -7.98 21.53 -16.48
CA ARG A 406 -9.24 20.81 -16.57
C ARG A 406 -9.99 21.07 -17.87
N GLN A 407 -10.09 22.33 -18.28
CA GLN A 407 -10.76 22.70 -19.53
C GLN A 407 -10.03 22.17 -20.76
N ARG A 408 -8.69 22.19 -20.76
CA ARG A 408 -7.87 21.65 -21.86
C ARG A 408 -8.03 20.13 -21.98
N VAL A 409 -8.06 19.43 -20.85
CA VAL A 409 -8.30 17.97 -20.83
C VAL A 409 -9.70 17.65 -21.37
N LYS A 410 -10.71 18.43 -21.00
CA LYS A 410 -12.08 18.28 -21.54
C LYS A 410 -12.13 18.44 -23.06
N GLU A 411 -11.49 19.48 -23.58
CA GLU A 411 -11.41 19.73 -25.03
C GLU A 411 -10.66 18.61 -25.76
N ALA A 412 -9.56 18.13 -25.17
CA ALA A 412 -8.80 17.01 -25.71
C ALA A 412 -9.59 15.69 -25.68
N LEU A 413 -10.39 15.43 -24.64
CA LEU A 413 -11.30 14.28 -24.59
C LEU A 413 -12.37 14.33 -25.68
N LEU A 414 -12.93 15.52 -25.95
CA LEU A 414 -13.90 15.71 -27.04
C LEU A 414 -13.27 15.42 -28.40
N ALA A 415 -12.08 16.00 -28.67
CA ALA A 415 -11.36 15.75 -29.91
C ALA A 415 -10.96 14.28 -30.07
N PHE A 416 -10.52 13.65 -28.98
CA PHE A 416 -10.21 12.22 -28.93
C PHE A 416 -11.46 11.38 -29.27
N ALA A 417 -12.61 11.70 -28.68
CA ALA A 417 -13.86 10.99 -28.94
C ALA A 417 -14.35 11.12 -30.38
N ASP A 418 -14.30 12.33 -30.95
CA ASP A 418 -14.63 12.58 -32.35
C ASP A 418 -13.75 11.72 -33.27
N ARG A 419 -12.43 11.69 -33.01
CA ARG A 419 -11.48 10.89 -33.78
C ARG A 419 -11.77 9.40 -33.68
N VAL A 420 -11.94 8.87 -32.48
CA VAL A 420 -12.26 7.45 -32.25
C VAL A 420 -13.55 7.05 -32.98
N ARG A 421 -14.57 7.91 -33.01
CA ARG A 421 -15.83 7.65 -33.71
C ARG A 421 -15.71 7.74 -35.24
N SER A 422 -14.84 8.59 -35.76
CA SER A 422 -14.63 8.73 -37.21
C SER A 422 -13.88 7.57 -37.86
N LEU A 423 -13.17 6.74 -37.08
CA LEU A 423 -12.40 5.63 -37.62
C LEU A 423 -13.31 4.56 -38.25
N PRO A 424 -12.99 4.03 -39.44
CA PRO A 424 -13.58 2.80 -39.95
C PRO A 424 -13.39 1.64 -38.96
N GLU A 425 -14.30 0.67 -38.97
CA GLU A 425 -14.27 -0.44 -38.01
C GLU A 425 -12.97 -1.26 -38.07
N VAL A 426 -12.46 -1.50 -39.28
CA VAL A 426 -11.19 -2.21 -39.49
C VAL A 426 -10.02 -1.42 -38.89
N GLU A 427 -9.96 -0.11 -39.09
CA GLU A 427 -8.90 0.74 -38.54
C GLU A 427 -8.99 0.84 -37.01
N PHE A 428 -10.20 0.94 -36.46
CA PHE A 428 -10.40 0.93 -35.02
C PHE A 428 -9.91 -0.39 -34.41
N GLU A 429 -10.30 -1.53 -34.97
CA GLU A 429 -9.88 -2.83 -34.43
C GLU A 429 -8.36 -3.06 -34.53
N LEU A 430 -7.69 -2.44 -35.50
CA LEU A 430 -6.22 -2.45 -35.64
C LEU A 430 -5.50 -1.48 -34.69
N SER A 431 -6.19 -0.45 -34.17
CA SER A 431 -5.59 0.63 -33.36
C SER A 431 -6.15 0.74 -31.93
N LYS A 432 -7.12 -0.09 -31.54
CA LYS A 432 -7.83 0.02 -30.24
C LYS A 432 -6.90 -0.03 -29.03
N GLU A 433 -5.80 -0.79 -29.07
CA GLU A 433 -4.83 -0.86 -27.97
C GLU A 433 -3.98 0.42 -27.87
N GLU A 434 -3.69 1.07 -29.00
CA GLU A 434 -3.03 2.38 -29.00
C GLU A 434 -3.99 3.47 -28.52
N LEU A 435 -5.23 3.47 -29.00
CA LEU A 435 -6.27 4.41 -28.57
C LEU A 435 -6.58 4.26 -27.08
N ALA A 436 -6.59 3.03 -26.55
CA ALA A 436 -6.79 2.79 -25.13
C ALA A 436 -5.64 3.33 -24.28
N ARG A 437 -4.38 3.18 -24.73
CA ARG A 437 -3.21 3.79 -24.07
C ARG A 437 -3.28 5.31 -24.09
N GLU A 438 -3.69 5.90 -25.21
CA GLU A 438 -3.89 7.35 -25.28
C GLU A 438 -5.03 7.80 -24.36
N PHE A 439 -6.12 7.04 -24.28
CA PHE A 439 -7.23 7.32 -23.36
C PHE A 439 -6.80 7.28 -21.89
N GLU A 440 -6.05 6.26 -21.48
CA GLU A 440 -5.43 6.17 -20.16
C GLU A 440 -4.44 7.31 -19.91
N GLY A 441 -3.80 7.79 -20.98
CA GLY A 441 -2.96 8.98 -21.00
C GLY A 441 -3.67 10.26 -20.55
N PHE A 442 -5.00 10.32 -20.58
CA PHE A 442 -5.71 11.45 -19.95
C PHE A 442 -5.63 11.40 -18.44
N ASN A 443 -5.57 10.22 -17.81
CA ASN A 443 -5.57 10.08 -16.35
C ASN A 443 -4.32 10.73 -15.72
N ARG A 444 -4.53 11.74 -14.87
CA ARG A 444 -3.45 12.50 -14.23
C ARG A 444 -2.49 11.62 -13.41
N GLN A 445 -3.00 10.59 -12.73
CA GLN A 445 -2.15 9.64 -12.00
C GLN A 445 -1.21 8.89 -12.94
N HIS A 446 -1.74 8.44 -14.08
CA HIS A 446 -0.95 7.76 -15.11
C HIS A 446 0.13 8.69 -15.66
N GLN A 447 -0.22 9.93 -16.02
CA GLN A 447 0.73 10.94 -16.50
C GLN A 447 1.88 11.18 -15.51
N VAL A 448 1.56 11.32 -14.21
CA VAL A 448 2.56 11.54 -13.16
C VAL A 448 3.48 10.32 -13.01
N LYS A 449 2.93 9.10 -13.02
CA LYS A 449 3.73 7.86 -12.95
C LYS A 449 4.66 7.73 -14.15
N GLU A 450 4.18 8.00 -15.35
CA GLU A 450 4.99 7.98 -16.58
C GLU A 450 6.10 9.04 -16.55
N ALA A 451 5.79 10.26 -16.09
CA ALA A 451 6.79 11.31 -15.91
C ALA A 451 7.87 10.89 -14.88
N MET A 452 7.46 10.24 -13.78
CA MET A 452 8.40 9.69 -12.80
C MET A 452 9.26 8.58 -13.41
N LYS A 453 8.68 7.68 -14.21
CA LYS A 453 9.40 6.59 -14.89
C LYS A 453 10.48 7.16 -15.82
N ARG A 454 10.17 8.22 -16.58
CA ARG A 454 11.13 8.89 -17.47
C ARG A 454 12.27 9.59 -16.75
N LEU A 455 12.01 10.16 -15.57
CA LEU A 455 13.04 10.83 -14.76
C LEU A 455 13.88 9.84 -13.94
N SER A 456 13.37 8.63 -13.70
CA SER A 456 14.11 7.60 -12.98
C SER A 456 15.07 6.84 -13.90
N ASN A 457 16.30 6.60 -13.43
CA ASN A 457 17.22 5.69 -14.10
C ASN A 457 16.70 4.25 -13.96
N SER A 458 16.42 3.55 -15.07
CA SER A 458 15.84 2.20 -15.06
C SER A 458 16.66 1.20 -14.22
N SER A 459 18.00 1.27 -14.28
CA SER A 459 18.87 0.44 -13.44
C SER A 459 18.68 0.76 -11.95
N GLU A 460 18.48 2.03 -11.59
CA GLU A 460 18.21 2.41 -10.20
C GLU A 460 16.84 1.91 -9.72
N VAL A 461 15.81 1.93 -10.58
CA VAL A 461 14.50 1.36 -10.28
C VAL A 461 14.59 -0.14 -10.03
N VAL A 462 15.28 -0.88 -10.90
CA VAL A 462 15.52 -2.32 -10.75
C VAL A 462 16.24 -2.60 -9.43
N ARG A 463 17.33 -1.88 -9.13
CA ARG A 463 18.08 -2.04 -7.88
C ARG A 463 17.23 -1.80 -6.63
N ARG A 464 16.42 -0.74 -6.62
CA ARG A 464 15.50 -0.45 -5.51
C ARG A 464 14.49 -1.59 -5.32
N LYS A 465 13.97 -2.15 -6.42
CA LYS A 465 13.03 -3.28 -6.36
C LYS A 465 13.69 -4.59 -5.96
N ILE A 466 14.93 -4.85 -6.37
CA ILE A 466 15.73 -5.97 -5.87
C ILE A 466 15.88 -5.84 -4.34
N GLN A 467 16.30 -4.67 -3.86
CA GLN A 467 16.47 -4.43 -2.43
C GLN A 467 15.15 -4.60 -1.65
N ALA A 468 14.05 -4.06 -2.17
CA ALA A 468 12.75 -4.07 -1.50
C ALA A 468 12.06 -5.45 -1.52
N ASN A 469 12.26 -6.25 -2.58
CA ASN A 469 11.56 -7.53 -2.76
C ASN A 469 12.52 -8.72 -2.66
N LEU A 470 13.53 -8.80 -3.52
CA LEU A 470 14.43 -9.96 -3.60
C LEU A 470 15.40 -10.09 -2.42
N LEU A 471 15.65 -8.99 -1.70
CA LEU A 471 16.36 -9.02 -0.42
C LEU A 471 15.40 -8.83 0.76
N HIS A 472 14.08 -8.94 0.59
CA HIS A 472 13.14 -8.76 1.69
C HIS A 472 13.36 -9.84 2.77
N PRO A 473 13.28 -9.52 4.08
CA PRO A 473 13.59 -10.52 5.12
C PRO A 473 12.76 -11.79 5.04
N ARG A 474 11.50 -11.67 4.60
CA ARG A 474 10.57 -12.79 4.44
C ARG A 474 10.83 -13.67 3.22
N ILE A 475 11.75 -13.30 2.31
CA ILE A 475 11.99 -14.09 1.10
C ILE A 475 12.74 -15.41 1.39
N VAL A 476 13.55 -15.45 2.45
CA VAL A 476 14.36 -16.62 2.84
C VAL A 476 13.50 -17.89 3.00
N PRO A 477 12.46 -17.93 3.86
CA PRO A 477 11.63 -19.13 4.00
C PRO A 477 10.89 -19.52 2.71
N LEU A 478 10.59 -18.55 1.82
CA LEU A 478 9.95 -18.82 0.53
C LEU A 478 10.93 -19.48 -0.46
N LEU A 479 12.18 -18.99 -0.51
CA LEU A 479 13.24 -19.58 -1.33
C LEU A 479 13.62 -20.99 -0.86
N GLU A 480 13.67 -21.23 0.44
CA GLU A 480 13.90 -22.56 1.01
C GLU A 480 12.78 -23.54 0.64
N ALA A 481 11.52 -23.11 0.74
CA ALA A 481 10.38 -23.91 0.30
C ALA A 481 10.47 -24.21 -1.21
N ARG A 482 10.86 -23.22 -2.02
CA ARG A 482 11.04 -23.37 -3.47
C ARG A 482 12.16 -24.33 -3.83
N LEU A 483 13.28 -24.26 -3.12
CA LEU A 483 14.43 -25.15 -3.35
C LEU A 483 14.06 -26.61 -3.07
N ARG A 484 13.37 -26.88 -1.95
CA ARG A 484 12.84 -28.22 -1.64
C ARG A 484 11.91 -28.74 -2.73
N GLN A 485 11.04 -27.88 -3.27
CA GLN A 485 10.17 -28.27 -4.38
C GLN A 485 10.97 -28.65 -5.63
N LEU A 486 11.97 -27.85 -6.01
CA LEU A 486 12.83 -28.13 -7.17
C LEU A 486 13.62 -29.43 -7.01
N GLU A 487 14.06 -29.77 -5.80
CA GLU A 487 14.73 -31.05 -5.50
C GLU A 487 13.79 -32.24 -5.63
N THR A 488 12.53 -32.10 -5.23
CA THR A 488 11.51 -33.17 -5.36
C THR A 488 10.94 -33.29 -6.77
N PHE A 489 10.96 -32.20 -7.55
CA PHE A 489 10.45 -32.18 -8.92
C PHE A 489 11.50 -32.77 -9.85
N GLN A 490 11.56 -34.11 -9.92
CA GLN A 490 12.27 -34.79 -11.00
C GLN A 490 11.61 -34.38 -12.31
N ILE A 491 12.27 -33.53 -13.09
CA ILE A 491 11.86 -33.23 -14.47
C ILE A 491 11.75 -34.59 -15.16
N PRO A 492 10.55 -35.05 -15.58
CA PRO A 492 10.44 -36.27 -16.36
C PRO A 492 11.38 -36.12 -17.56
N PRO A 493 12.24 -37.10 -17.88
CA PRO A 493 13.22 -36.99 -18.95
C PRO A 493 12.52 -36.52 -20.22
N ALA A 494 12.82 -35.28 -20.62
CA ALA A 494 12.28 -34.53 -21.76
C ALA A 494 11.02 -35.15 -22.39
N ALA A 495 9.88 -35.03 -21.72
CA ALA A 495 8.63 -34.98 -22.46
C ALA A 495 8.71 -33.68 -23.30
N ASP A 496 8.82 -33.85 -24.61
CA ASP A 496 8.81 -32.79 -25.63
C ASP A 496 7.91 -31.62 -25.17
N LEU A 497 8.35 -30.36 -25.30
CA LEU A 497 7.52 -29.19 -24.98
C LEU A 497 6.18 -29.22 -25.75
N ALA A 498 6.11 -29.97 -26.87
CA ALA A 498 4.89 -30.26 -27.62
C ALA A 498 3.91 -31.24 -26.92
N SER A 499 4.33 -31.90 -25.83
CA SER A 499 3.57 -32.93 -25.10
C SER A 499 3.02 -32.46 -23.75
N LEU A 500 3.17 -31.18 -23.41
CA LEU A 500 2.48 -30.61 -22.26
C LEU A 500 0.96 -30.73 -22.46
N PRO A 501 0.21 -31.32 -21.51
CA PRO A 501 -1.21 -31.60 -21.70
C PRO A 501 -2.01 -30.32 -21.93
N GLU A 502 -2.92 -30.35 -22.92
CA GLU A 502 -3.89 -29.28 -23.25
C GLU A 502 -4.83 -28.89 -22.09
N ALA A 503 -4.71 -29.54 -20.92
CA ALA A 503 -5.54 -29.39 -19.74
C ALA A 503 -5.51 -27.99 -19.09
N ASN A 504 -4.64 -27.08 -19.54
CA ASN A 504 -4.67 -25.66 -19.15
C ASN A 504 -5.53 -24.75 -20.05
N ARG A 505 -6.22 -25.29 -21.07
CA ARG A 505 -7.25 -24.54 -21.83
C ARG A 505 -8.62 -24.61 -21.12
N GLY A 506 -8.65 -24.29 -19.83
CA GLY A 506 -9.88 -24.26 -19.04
C GLY A 506 -10.99 -23.49 -19.76
N ALA A 507 -12.07 -24.20 -20.09
CA ALA A 507 -13.28 -23.62 -20.64
C ALA A 507 -13.88 -22.66 -19.61
N CYS A 508 -13.74 -21.35 -19.83
CA CYS A 508 -14.54 -20.37 -19.12
C CYS A 508 -16.00 -20.52 -19.57
N PRO A 509 -16.98 -20.67 -18.65
CA PRO A 509 -18.37 -20.45 -19.00
C PRO A 509 -18.53 -19.00 -19.49
N ALA A 510 -19.25 -18.83 -20.60
CA ALA A 510 -19.53 -17.51 -21.17
C ALA A 510 -20.11 -16.56 -20.10
N PRO A 511 -19.73 -15.28 -20.09
CA PRO A 511 -20.33 -14.30 -19.19
C PRO A 511 -21.83 -14.26 -19.46
N ARG A 512 -22.64 -14.55 -18.43
CA ARG A 512 -24.08 -14.30 -18.50
C ARG A 512 -24.26 -12.79 -18.70
N GLY A 513 -24.98 -12.44 -19.76
CA GLY A 513 -25.12 -11.07 -20.24
C GLY A 513 -25.49 -10.10 -19.12
N ALA A 514 -24.76 -8.99 -19.07
CA ALA A 514 -25.16 -7.83 -18.31
C ALA A 514 -26.46 -7.29 -18.92
N GLU A 515 -27.55 -7.31 -18.15
CA GLU A 515 -28.71 -6.47 -18.43
C GLU A 515 -28.28 -5.00 -18.35
N PRO A 516 -28.66 -4.15 -19.31
CA PRO A 516 -28.38 -2.73 -19.22
C PRO A 516 -29.25 -2.10 -18.12
N ALA A 517 -28.62 -1.73 -17.01
CA ALA A 517 -29.20 -0.82 -16.05
C ALA A 517 -28.82 0.61 -16.43
N PHE A 518 -29.73 1.35 -17.02
CA PHE A 518 -29.81 2.80 -16.89
C PHE A 518 -31.28 3.20 -16.76
N PRO A 519 -31.63 4.13 -15.85
CA PRO A 519 -32.88 4.86 -15.94
C PRO A 519 -32.90 5.81 -17.14
#